data_AF-A0A937J1Y1-F1
#
_entry.id   AF-A0A937J1Y1-F1
#
_cell.length_a   1.000
_cell.length_b   1.000
_cell.length_c   1.000
_cell.angle_alpha   90.00
_cell.angle_beta   90.00
_cell.angle_gamma   90.00
#
_symmetry.space_group_name_H-M   'P 1'
#
loop_
_entity.id
_entity.type
_entity.pdbx_description
1 polymer ?
#
loop_
_entity_poly.entity_id
_entity_poly.type
_entity_poly.pdbx_seq_one_letter_code
_entity_poly.pdbx_strand_id
1 'polypeptide(L)'
;SALFFTLIAGAFLASEMGGAGLLTSATLLAGYFGQLDRFVLPVNDYHAFYLFWWFAWSIMIGQFVSRFVSGISTWQLLVLLLVVPSIPIALWFSVLYWFFSNEISIAGLMSWAMMGIGILFVVNSLDSLTRLYTQNTGLTVEALGTGRYIATNWAILFALVLAFQFTPFKIEWVGLTVVGIYAAIYLLAFMRREGLRSLST
;
A
#
# COMPACT_ATOMS: atom_id res chain seq x y z
N SER A 1 1.12 -13.48 -3.41
CA SER A 1 0.09 -13.14 -4.42
C SER A 1 -0.85 -14.29 -4.76
N ALA A 2 -0.37 -15.52 -5.01
CA ALA A 2 -1.24 -16.65 -5.37
C ALA A 2 -2.39 -16.91 -4.39
N LEU A 3 -2.11 -16.93 -3.08
CA LEU A 3 -3.13 -17.12 -2.03
C LEU A 3 -4.25 -16.08 -2.07
N PHE A 4 -3.94 -14.83 -2.44
CA PHE A 4 -4.94 -13.78 -2.58
C PHE A 4 -5.83 -13.99 -3.79
N PHE A 5 -5.26 -14.42 -4.93
CA PHE A 5 -6.06 -14.81 -6.09
C PHE A 5 -6.91 -16.05 -5.80
N THR A 6 -6.41 -17.02 -5.02
CA THR A 6 -7.21 -18.16 -4.55
C THR A 6 -8.38 -17.70 -3.67
N LEU A 7 -8.16 -16.73 -2.78
CA LEU A 7 -9.24 -16.16 -1.97
C LEU A 7 -10.27 -15.44 -2.82
N ILE A 8 -9.84 -14.61 -3.77
CA ILE A 8 -10.73 -13.93 -4.71
C ILE A 8 -11.56 -14.96 -5.48
N ALA A 9 -10.93 -16.02 -6.00
CA ALA A 9 -11.61 -17.08 -6.73
C ALA A 9 -12.61 -17.84 -5.84
N GLY A 10 -12.23 -18.16 -4.61
CA GLY A 10 -13.12 -18.78 -3.63
C GLY A 10 -14.32 -17.90 -3.29
N ALA A 11 -14.09 -16.59 -3.08
CA ALA A 11 -15.14 -15.62 -2.81
C ALA A 11 -16.08 -15.47 -4.02
N PHE A 12 -15.53 -15.41 -5.23
CA PHE A 12 -16.30 -15.38 -6.46
C PHE A 12 -17.23 -16.61 -6.58
N LEU A 13 -16.71 -17.82 -6.33
CA LEU A 13 -17.53 -19.04 -6.37
C LEU A 13 -18.61 -19.04 -5.28
N ALA A 14 -18.26 -18.61 -4.06
CA ALA A 14 -19.19 -18.56 -2.93
C ALA A 14 -20.28 -17.48 -3.09
N SER A 15 -20.05 -16.46 -3.92
CA SER A 15 -21.02 -15.39 -4.17
C SER A 15 -22.17 -15.79 -5.10
N GLU A 16 -22.03 -16.93 -5.79
CA GLU A 16 -22.96 -17.40 -6.84
C GLU A 16 -23.27 -16.36 -7.94
N MET A 17 -22.46 -15.31 -8.06
CA MET A 17 -22.71 -14.18 -8.97
C MET A 17 -22.60 -14.55 -10.46
N GLY A 18 -21.86 -15.61 -10.78
CA GLY A 18 -21.52 -16.02 -12.14
C GLY A 18 -20.70 -14.95 -12.91
N GLY A 19 -20.32 -15.27 -14.15
CA GLY A 19 -19.52 -14.34 -14.97
C GLY A 19 -20.26 -13.03 -15.29
N ALA A 20 -21.58 -13.10 -15.49
CA ALA A 20 -22.41 -11.93 -15.77
C ALA A 20 -22.51 -10.98 -14.56
N GLY A 21 -22.68 -11.52 -13.35
CA GLY A 21 -22.69 -10.71 -12.13
C GLY A 21 -21.34 -10.04 -11.89
N LEU A 22 -20.23 -10.76 -12.13
CA LEU A 22 -18.89 -10.18 -12.02
C LEU A 22 -18.68 -9.05 -13.01
N LEU A 23 -19.07 -9.24 -14.27
CA LEU A 23 -18.96 -8.18 -15.28
C LEU A 23 -19.82 -6.96 -14.89
N THR A 24 -21.04 -7.19 -14.40
CA THR A 24 -21.93 -6.12 -13.93
C THR A 24 -21.27 -5.32 -12.82
N SER A 25 -20.77 -5.99 -11.77
CA SER A 25 -20.08 -5.33 -10.66
C SER A 25 -18.81 -4.60 -11.12
N ALA A 26 -18.00 -5.24 -11.95
CA ALA A 26 -16.76 -4.65 -12.48
C ALA A 26 -17.02 -3.40 -13.34
N THR A 27 -18.11 -3.37 -14.11
CA THR A 27 -18.45 -2.20 -14.94
C THR A 27 -18.79 -0.96 -14.11
N LEU A 28 -19.22 -1.12 -12.85
CA LEU A 28 -19.46 0.01 -11.94
C LEU A 28 -18.17 0.79 -11.65
N LEU A 29 -17.01 0.13 -11.72
CA LEU A 29 -15.71 0.81 -11.59
C LEU A 29 -15.49 1.84 -12.69
N ALA A 30 -16.08 1.67 -13.88
CA ALA A 30 -15.98 2.68 -14.94
C ALA A 30 -16.65 4.01 -14.53
N GLY A 31 -17.63 3.95 -13.61
CA GLY A 31 -18.24 5.13 -13.00
C GLY A 31 -17.25 6.03 -12.26
N TYR A 32 -16.12 5.49 -11.78
CA TYR A 32 -15.02 6.27 -11.21
C TYR A 32 -14.50 7.32 -12.20
N PHE A 33 -14.28 6.93 -13.45
CA PHE A 33 -13.76 7.82 -14.49
C PHE A 33 -14.81 8.87 -14.92
N GLY A 34 -16.10 8.52 -14.85
CA GLY A 34 -17.19 9.46 -15.14
C GLY A 34 -17.48 10.47 -14.02
N GLN A 35 -16.97 10.25 -12.80
CA GLN A 35 -17.23 11.07 -11.61
C GLN A 35 -15.93 11.44 -10.88
N LEU A 36 -14.81 11.56 -11.60
CA LEU A 36 -13.50 11.85 -11.02
C LEU A 36 -13.52 13.09 -10.14
N ASP A 37 -14.21 14.14 -10.58
CA ASP A 37 -14.36 15.39 -9.85
C ASP A 37 -14.89 15.14 -8.43
N ARG A 38 -15.92 14.30 -8.27
CA ARG A 38 -16.52 13.96 -6.97
C ARG A 38 -15.61 13.11 -6.09
N PHE A 39 -14.74 12.30 -6.68
CA PHE A 39 -13.79 11.46 -5.93
C PHE A 39 -12.51 12.21 -5.55
N VAL A 40 -12.14 13.25 -6.30
CA VAL A 40 -10.96 14.07 -6.00
C VAL A 40 -11.32 15.23 -5.08
N LEU A 41 -12.47 15.90 -5.30
CA LEU A 41 -12.87 17.11 -4.59
C LEU A 41 -14.37 17.10 -4.20
N PRO A 42 -14.73 17.72 -3.05
CA PRO A 42 -13.83 18.26 -2.02
C PRO A 42 -13.14 17.15 -1.22
N VAL A 43 -11.92 17.43 -0.72
CA VAL A 43 -11.20 16.50 0.15
C VAL A 43 -11.86 16.48 1.53
N ASN A 44 -12.46 15.34 1.89
CA ASN A 44 -12.99 15.08 3.23
C ASN A 44 -11.95 14.38 4.11
N ASP A 45 -12.27 14.17 5.40
CA ASP A 45 -11.34 13.57 6.36
C ASP A 45 -10.91 12.15 5.98
N TYR A 46 -11.80 11.37 5.38
CA TYR A 46 -11.48 10.03 4.87
C TYR A 46 -10.44 10.11 3.75
N HIS A 47 -10.67 10.96 2.75
CA HIS A 47 -9.74 11.16 1.64
C HIS A 47 -8.39 11.71 2.14
N ALA A 48 -8.41 12.71 3.04
CA ALA A 48 -7.20 13.27 3.62
C ALA A 48 -6.36 12.21 4.35
N PHE A 49 -7.00 11.35 5.14
CA PHE A 49 -6.32 10.24 5.83
C PHE A 49 -5.57 9.33 4.84
N TYR A 50 -6.23 8.88 3.76
CA TYR A 50 -5.58 8.01 2.77
C TYR A 50 -4.47 8.73 2.02
N LEU A 51 -4.60 10.02 1.71
CA LEU A 51 -3.50 10.79 1.09
C LEU A 51 -2.27 10.80 1.99
N PHE A 52 -2.41 11.15 3.26
CA PHE A 52 -1.29 11.15 4.21
C PHE A 52 -0.72 9.75 4.43
N TRP A 53 -1.58 8.72 4.48
CA TRP A 53 -1.15 7.33 4.58
C TRP A 53 -0.31 6.92 3.37
N TRP A 54 -0.76 7.20 2.15
CA TRP A 54 0.00 6.91 0.93
C TRP A 54 1.32 7.68 0.87
N PHE A 55 1.33 8.95 1.28
CA PHE A 55 2.58 9.71 1.39
C PHE A 55 3.55 9.09 2.39
N ALA A 56 3.09 8.71 3.59
CA ALA A 56 3.92 8.07 4.60
C ALA A 56 4.56 6.76 4.09
N TRP A 57 3.84 6.00 3.27
CA TRP A 57 4.32 4.73 2.70
C TRP A 57 5.17 4.91 1.43
N SER A 58 5.10 6.06 0.78
CA SER A 58 5.69 6.28 -0.56
C SER A 58 7.20 6.05 -0.62
N ILE A 59 7.96 6.44 0.41
CA ILE A 59 9.42 6.22 0.46
C ILE A 59 9.73 4.72 0.48
N MET A 60 9.02 3.96 1.31
CA MET A 60 9.23 2.53 1.46
C MET A 60 8.87 1.77 0.17
N ILE A 61 7.71 2.09 -0.42
CA ILE A 61 7.28 1.52 -1.70
C ILE A 61 8.29 1.87 -2.79
N GLY A 62 8.74 3.13 -2.84
CA GLY A 62 9.75 3.59 -3.81
C GLY A 62 11.07 2.84 -3.69
N GLN A 63 11.61 2.70 -2.47
CA GLN A 63 12.84 1.93 -2.19
C GLN A 63 12.68 0.44 -2.52
N PHE A 64 11.51 -0.12 -2.28
CA PHE A 64 11.24 -1.51 -2.61
C PHE A 64 11.18 -1.70 -4.13
N VAL A 65 10.37 -0.91 -4.83
CA VAL A 65 10.21 -0.98 -6.29
C VAL A 65 11.53 -0.73 -6.99
N SER A 66 12.34 0.23 -6.52
CA SER A 66 13.63 0.56 -7.15
C SER A 66 14.62 -0.61 -7.18
N ARG A 67 14.45 -1.64 -6.33
CA ARG A 67 15.28 -2.85 -6.31
C ARG A 67 14.95 -3.84 -7.43
N PHE A 68 13.76 -3.74 -8.02
CA PHE A 68 13.26 -4.69 -9.02
C PHE A 68 13.11 -4.08 -10.41
N VAL A 69 13.48 -2.81 -10.58
CA VAL A 69 13.37 -2.10 -11.85
C VAL A 69 14.77 -1.93 -12.44
N SER A 70 15.09 -2.78 -13.42
CA SER A 70 16.30 -2.65 -14.23
C SER A 70 15.94 -2.70 -15.70
N GLY A 71 16.52 -1.81 -16.52
CA GLY A 71 16.31 -1.80 -17.97
C GLY A 71 14.93 -1.35 -18.47
N ILE A 72 14.06 -0.82 -17.59
CA ILE A 72 12.74 -0.27 -17.94
C ILE A 72 12.78 1.26 -17.93
N SER A 73 12.13 1.89 -18.92
CA SER A 73 11.99 3.34 -18.97
C SER A 73 11.02 3.85 -17.89
N THR A 74 11.19 5.10 -17.47
CA THR A 74 10.40 5.70 -16.38
C THR A 74 8.89 5.70 -16.66
N TRP A 75 8.47 5.94 -17.91
CA TRP A 75 7.05 5.94 -18.26
C TRP A 75 6.46 4.52 -18.23
N GLN A 76 7.22 3.50 -18.65
CA GLN A 76 6.79 2.09 -18.55
C GLN A 76 6.59 1.71 -17.09
N LEU A 77 7.53 2.11 -16.23
CA LEU A 77 7.42 1.89 -14.79
C LEU A 77 6.17 2.56 -14.21
N LEU A 78 5.88 3.82 -14.61
CA LEU A 78 4.67 4.51 -14.18
C LEU A 78 3.39 3.73 -14.55
N VAL A 79 3.28 3.28 -15.80
CA VAL A 79 2.12 2.50 -16.25
C VAL A 79 2.01 1.17 -15.49
N LEU A 80 3.12 0.47 -15.28
CA LEU A 80 3.13 -0.79 -14.52
C LEU A 80 2.69 -0.57 -13.07
N LEU A 81 3.16 0.50 -12.41
CA LEU A 81 2.77 0.85 -11.05
C LEU A 81 1.30 1.23 -10.92
N LEU A 82 0.68 1.75 -11.99
CA LEU A 82 -0.75 2.07 -11.99
C LEU A 82 -1.61 0.85 -12.30
N VAL A 83 -1.25 0.05 -13.31
CA VAL A 83 -2.12 -1.01 -13.85
C VAL A 83 -2.02 -2.30 -13.05
N VAL A 84 -0.80 -2.79 -12.79
CA VAL A 84 -0.58 -4.11 -12.20
C VAL A 84 -1.24 -4.26 -10.82
N PRO A 85 -1.09 -3.33 -9.86
CA PRO A 85 -1.77 -3.45 -8.57
C PRO A 85 -3.28 -3.17 -8.66
N SER A 86 -3.73 -2.39 -9.65
CA SER A 86 -5.16 -2.06 -9.80
C SER A 86 -6.01 -3.26 -10.22
N ILE A 87 -5.48 -4.20 -11.00
CA ILE A 87 -6.21 -5.40 -11.45
C ILE A 87 -6.74 -6.25 -10.28
N PRO A 88 -5.89 -6.74 -9.34
CA PRO A 88 -6.38 -7.54 -8.22
C PRO A 88 -7.27 -6.74 -7.26
N ILE A 89 -7.02 -5.43 -7.09
CA ILE A 89 -7.87 -4.54 -6.28
C ILE A 89 -9.27 -4.44 -6.90
N ALA A 90 -9.35 -4.14 -8.20
CA ALA A 90 -10.61 -4.05 -8.94
C ALA A 90 -11.39 -5.36 -8.86
N LEU A 91 -10.72 -6.49 -9.09
CA LEU A 91 -11.34 -7.81 -9.02
C LEU A 91 -11.88 -8.11 -7.61
N TRP A 92 -11.08 -7.86 -6.58
CA TRP A 92 -11.46 -8.08 -5.19
C TRP A 92 -12.67 -7.23 -4.78
N PHE A 93 -12.65 -5.94 -5.07
CA PHE A 93 -13.77 -5.05 -4.74
C PHE A 93 -15.02 -5.36 -5.56
N SER A 94 -14.88 -5.83 -6.81
CA SER A 94 -16.05 -6.26 -7.60
C SER A 94 -16.76 -7.45 -6.96
N VAL A 95 -16.01 -8.42 -6.42
CA VAL A 95 -16.58 -9.57 -5.71
C VAL A 95 -17.17 -9.13 -4.37
N LEU A 96 -16.42 -8.40 -3.54
CA LEU A 96 -16.91 -7.94 -2.23
C LEU A 96 -18.14 -7.04 -2.33
N TYR A 97 -18.18 -6.18 -3.35
CA TYR A 97 -19.34 -5.31 -3.56
C TYR A 97 -20.60 -6.13 -3.85
N TRP A 98 -20.49 -7.26 -4.54
CA TRP A 98 -21.63 -8.14 -4.76
C TRP A 98 -22.14 -8.79 -3.47
N PHE A 99 -21.24 -9.24 -2.60
CA PHE A 99 -21.62 -9.72 -1.27
C PHE A 99 -22.39 -8.64 -0.50
N PHE A 100 -21.89 -7.40 -0.55
CA PHE A 100 -22.53 -6.27 0.10
C PHE A 100 -23.89 -5.93 -0.51
N SER A 101 -23.98 -5.78 -1.84
CA SER A 101 -25.20 -5.32 -2.53
C SER A 101 -26.34 -6.33 -2.50
N ASN A 102 -26.01 -7.62 -2.33
CA ASN A 102 -26.99 -8.71 -2.24
C ASN A 102 -27.14 -9.24 -0.81
N GLU A 103 -26.55 -8.55 0.18
CA GLU A 103 -26.64 -8.90 1.60
C GLU A 103 -26.21 -10.36 1.89
N ILE A 104 -25.26 -10.87 1.10
CA ILE A 104 -24.74 -12.24 1.26
C ILE A 104 -23.82 -12.26 2.47
N SER A 105 -24.14 -13.14 3.43
CA SER A 105 -23.35 -13.30 4.64
C SER A 105 -21.96 -13.86 4.35
N ILE A 106 -20.92 -13.15 4.79
CA ILE A 106 -19.54 -13.63 4.80
C ILE A 106 -19.32 -14.38 6.11
N ALA A 107 -19.94 -15.55 6.26
CA ALA A 107 -19.82 -16.39 7.44
C ALA A 107 -19.07 -17.70 7.15
N GLY A 108 -18.71 -18.41 8.21
CA GLY A 108 -18.09 -19.74 8.11
C GLY A 108 -16.69 -19.69 7.52
N LEU A 109 -16.40 -20.58 6.56
CA LEU A 109 -15.04 -20.78 6.04
C LEU A 109 -14.48 -19.53 5.35
N MET A 110 -15.32 -18.71 4.71
CA MET A 110 -14.88 -17.51 4.00
C MET A 110 -14.29 -16.45 4.93
N SER A 111 -14.93 -16.18 6.07
CA SER A 111 -14.43 -15.21 7.03
C SER A 111 -13.10 -15.65 7.65
N TRP A 112 -12.95 -16.95 7.95
CA TRP A 112 -11.70 -17.52 8.39
C TRP A 112 -10.59 -17.41 7.34
N ALA A 113 -10.89 -17.67 6.07
CA ALA A 113 -9.93 -17.54 4.98
C ALA A 113 -9.48 -16.08 4.79
N MET A 114 -10.43 -15.13 4.80
CA MET A 114 -10.15 -13.69 4.71
C MET A 114 -9.29 -13.22 5.88
N MET A 115 -9.61 -13.64 7.10
CA MET A 115 -8.85 -13.32 8.30
C MET A 115 -7.43 -13.91 8.23
N GLY A 116 -7.29 -15.18 7.86
CA GLY A 116 -5.99 -15.84 7.75
C GLY A 116 -5.08 -15.16 6.73
N ILE A 117 -5.61 -14.84 5.54
CA ILE A 117 -4.84 -14.12 4.51
C ILE A 117 -4.53 -12.69 4.94
N GLY A 118 -5.45 -12.02 5.64
CA GLY A 118 -5.21 -10.71 6.25
C GLY A 118 -4.04 -10.73 7.23
N ILE A 119 -4.01 -11.72 8.14
CA ILE A 119 -2.90 -11.92 9.09
C ILE A 119 -1.59 -12.16 8.33
N LEU A 120 -1.58 -13.00 7.30
CA LEU A 120 -0.39 -13.25 6.49
C LEU A 120 0.11 -11.97 5.80
N PHE A 121 -0.79 -11.12 5.30
CA PHE A 121 -0.41 -9.82 4.74
C PHE A 121 0.20 -8.89 5.79
N VAL A 122 -0.38 -8.82 6.99
CA VAL A 122 0.17 -8.02 8.08
C VAL A 122 1.57 -8.51 8.46
N VAL A 123 1.75 -9.83 8.65
CA VAL A 123 3.06 -10.41 8.99
C VAL A 123 4.10 -10.15 7.91
N ASN A 124 3.78 -10.41 6.64
CA ASN A 124 4.71 -10.18 5.53
C ASN A 124 5.06 -8.70 5.35
N SER A 125 4.09 -7.80 5.57
CA SER A 125 4.31 -6.37 5.52
C SER A 125 5.22 -5.90 6.66
N LEU A 126 4.98 -6.36 7.89
CA LEU A 126 5.80 -6.01 9.06
C LEU A 126 7.22 -6.56 8.93
N ASP A 127 7.40 -7.77 8.44
CA ASP A 127 8.72 -8.34 8.16
C ASP A 127 9.49 -7.50 7.13
N SER A 128 8.84 -7.16 6.02
CA SER A 128 9.46 -6.36 4.96
C SER A 128 9.82 -4.95 5.43
N LEU A 129 8.93 -4.32 6.19
CA LEU A 129 9.17 -3.02 6.84
C LEU A 129 10.36 -3.09 7.79
N THR A 130 10.37 -4.09 8.67
CA THR A 130 11.43 -4.27 9.68
C THR A 130 12.77 -4.47 9.03
N ARG A 131 12.85 -5.36 8.03
CA ARG A 131 14.08 -5.56 7.25
C ARG A 131 14.53 -4.28 6.56
N LEU A 132 13.62 -3.49 5.98
CA LEU A 132 13.99 -2.28 5.26
C LEU A 132 14.58 -1.21 6.20
N TYR A 133 13.91 -0.89 7.32
CA TYR A 133 14.41 0.17 8.20
C TYR A 133 15.64 -0.28 8.98
N THR A 134 15.77 -1.56 9.33
CA THR A 134 16.97 -2.07 10.02
C THR A 134 18.19 -2.05 9.10
N GLN A 135 18.02 -2.35 7.81
CA GLN A 135 19.05 -2.14 6.78
C GLN A 135 19.47 -0.67 6.68
N ASN A 136 18.51 0.26 6.69
CA ASN A 136 18.79 1.70 6.56
C ASN A 136 19.45 2.30 7.82
N THR A 137 19.15 1.78 9.01
CA THR A 137 19.66 2.29 10.30
C THR A 137 20.88 1.54 10.83
N GLY A 138 21.25 0.41 10.21
CA GLY A 138 22.31 -0.47 10.68
C GLY A 138 21.94 -1.35 11.88
N LEU A 139 20.66 -1.38 12.28
CA LEU A 139 20.13 -2.24 13.34
C LEU A 139 19.88 -3.68 12.86
N THR A 140 20.82 -4.23 12.09
CA THR A 140 20.66 -5.54 11.46
C THR A 140 20.94 -6.68 12.42
N VAL A 141 20.57 -7.90 12.02
CA VAL A 141 20.84 -9.12 12.80
C VAL A 141 22.36 -9.32 12.95
N GLU A 142 23.15 -8.98 11.93
CA GLU A 142 24.60 -9.11 11.93
C GLU A 142 25.26 -8.17 12.95
N ALA A 143 24.68 -6.98 13.14
CA ALA A 143 25.19 -5.98 14.08
C ALA A 143 24.79 -6.28 15.54
N LEU A 144 23.57 -6.77 15.77
CA LEU A 144 22.99 -6.91 17.11
C LEU A 144 22.99 -8.35 17.66
N GLY A 145 23.03 -9.35 16.78
CA GLY A 145 22.69 -10.74 17.11
C GLY A 145 21.19 -10.97 17.28
N THR A 146 20.73 -12.20 17.09
CA THR A 146 19.30 -12.54 16.97
C THR A 146 18.44 -12.10 18.17
N GLY A 147 18.88 -12.38 19.40
CA GLY A 147 18.09 -12.06 20.59
C GLY A 147 17.89 -10.54 20.79
N ARG A 148 18.97 -9.77 20.62
CA ARG A 148 18.91 -8.30 20.74
C ARG A 148 18.14 -7.68 19.59
N TYR A 149 18.32 -8.19 18.37
CA TYR A 149 17.54 -7.78 17.21
C TYR A 149 16.04 -7.90 17.48
N ILE A 150 15.56 -9.05 17.96
CA ILE A 150 14.13 -9.26 18.25
C ILE A 150 13.66 -8.27 19.34
N ALA A 151 14.38 -8.17 20.45
CA ALA A 151 14.00 -7.29 21.56
C ALA A 151 13.96 -5.81 21.16
N THR A 152 14.96 -5.34 20.41
CA THR A 152 15.04 -3.95 19.94
C THR A 152 13.90 -3.62 18.98
N ASN A 153 13.67 -4.46 17.96
CA ASN A 153 12.59 -4.22 16.99
C ASN A 153 11.21 -4.30 17.66
N TRP A 154 11.02 -5.25 18.59
CA TRP A 154 9.79 -5.33 19.38
C TRP A 154 9.57 -4.06 20.21
N ALA A 155 10.60 -3.57 20.90
CA ALA A 155 10.52 -2.35 21.70
C ALA A 155 10.23 -1.11 20.85
N ILE A 156 10.85 -0.98 19.67
CA ILE A 156 10.58 0.12 18.73
C ILE A 156 9.13 0.09 18.26
N LEU A 157 8.64 -1.06 17.77
CA LEU A 157 7.28 -1.20 17.29
C LEU A 157 6.26 -0.97 18.41
N PHE A 158 6.51 -1.53 19.60
CA PHE A 158 5.65 -1.33 20.75
C PHE A 158 5.61 0.14 21.20
N ALA A 159 6.77 0.80 21.27
CA ALA A 159 6.84 2.23 21.59
C ALA A 159 6.10 3.09 20.55
N LEU A 160 6.18 2.75 19.26
CA LEU A 160 5.43 3.43 18.21
C LEU A 160 3.91 3.24 18.36
N VAL A 161 3.46 2.03 18.71
CA VAL A 161 2.04 1.77 19.01
C VAL A 161 1.58 2.60 20.21
N LEU A 162 2.36 2.63 21.28
CA LEU A 162 2.03 3.45 22.46
C LEU A 162 2.03 4.95 22.12
N ALA A 163 2.99 5.42 21.31
CA ALA A 163 3.03 6.80 20.86
C ALA A 163 1.78 7.15 20.06
N PHE A 164 1.37 6.31 19.11
CA PHE A 164 0.16 6.53 18.32
C PHE A 164 -1.12 6.50 19.17
N GLN A 165 -1.18 5.62 20.19
CA GLN A 165 -2.36 5.46 21.03
C GLN A 165 -2.50 6.56 22.11
N PHE A 166 -1.39 7.02 22.69
CA PHE A 166 -1.39 7.85 23.91
C PHE A 166 -0.83 9.26 23.72
N THR A 167 -0.34 9.62 22.54
CA THR A 167 0.17 10.97 22.24
C THR A 167 -0.59 11.58 21.07
N PRO A 168 -0.48 12.89 20.76
CA PRO A 168 -1.14 13.49 19.60
C PRO A 168 -0.46 13.11 18.26
N PHE A 169 0.30 12.02 18.25
CA PHE A 169 0.96 11.50 17.08
C PHE A 169 -0.08 10.92 16.12
N LYS A 170 -0.16 11.50 14.92
CA LYS A 170 -1.12 11.13 13.88
C LYS A 170 -0.42 10.93 12.54
N ILE A 171 -1.09 10.21 11.64
CA ILE A 171 -0.54 9.90 10.32
C ILE A 171 -0.26 11.16 9.49
N GLU A 172 -1.03 12.22 9.70
CA GLU A 172 -0.90 13.51 9.02
C GLU A 172 0.48 14.12 9.26
N TRP A 173 1.04 13.99 10.47
CA TRP A 173 2.38 14.48 10.79
C TRP A 173 3.47 13.70 10.05
N VAL A 174 3.31 12.38 9.94
CA VAL A 174 4.24 11.51 9.20
C VAL A 174 4.17 11.84 7.71
N GLY A 175 2.96 11.92 7.16
CA GLY A 175 2.74 12.26 5.76
C GLY A 175 3.28 13.66 5.42
N LEU A 176 3.01 14.67 6.25
CA LEU A 176 3.54 16.03 6.08
C LEU A 176 5.07 16.06 6.10
N THR A 177 5.71 15.26 6.97
CA THR A 177 7.17 15.14 7.01
C THR A 177 7.71 14.62 5.69
N VAL A 178 7.10 13.58 5.12
CA VAL A 178 7.51 13.04 3.81
C VAL A 178 7.29 14.05 2.69
N VAL A 179 6.16 14.76 2.68
CA VAL A 179 5.89 15.84 1.73
C VAL A 179 6.97 16.92 1.82
N GLY A 180 7.38 17.31 3.03
CA GLY A 180 8.47 18.27 3.24
C GLY A 180 9.81 17.79 2.70
N ILE A 181 10.13 16.50 2.87
CA ILE A 181 11.34 15.87 2.30
C ILE A 181 11.30 15.96 0.76
N TYR A 182 10.17 15.60 0.13
CA TYR A 182 10.03 15.70 -1.32
C TYR A 182 10.14 17.13 -1.82
N ALA A 183 9.50 18.10 -1.15
CA ALA A 183 9.61 19.50 -1.49
C ALA A 183 11.06 19.98 -1.44
N ALA A 184 11.80 19.63 -0.38
CA ALA A 184 13.21 19.98 -0.25
C ALA A 184 14.07 19.35 -1.37
N ILE A 185 13.87 18.06 -1.68
CA ILE A 185 14.59 17.38 -2.76
C ILE A 185 14.30 18.04 -4.11
N TYR A 186 13.04 18.35 -4.43
CA TYR A 186 12.69 18.99 -5.69
C TYR A 186 13.26 20.39 -5.81
N LEU A 187 13.24 21.19 -4.74
CA LEU A 187 13.88 22.50 -4.71
C LEU A 187 15.39 22.39 -4.96
N LEU A 188 16.08 21.48 -4.27
CA LEU A 188 17.50 21.26 -4.47
C LEU A 188 17.84 20.79 -5.88
N ALA A 189 17.05 19.87 -6.43
CA ALA A 189 17.21 19.38 -7.81
C ALA A 189 17.00 20.52 -8.82
N PHE A 190 16.01 21.37 -8.60
CA PHE A 190 15.75 22.53 -9.46
C PHE A 190 16.88 23.57 -9.40
N MET A 191 17.43 23.83 -8.21
CA MET A 191 18.57 24.73 -8.02
C MET A 191 19.85 24.18 -8.65
N ARG A 192 20.06 22.86 -8.64
CA ARG A 192 21.26 22.19 -9.17
C ARG A 192 21.09 21.61 -10.57
N ARG A 193 20.03 21.98 -11.29
CA ARG A 193 19.66 21.40 -12.59
C ARG A 193 20.78 21.46 -13.64
N GLU A 194 21.61 22.49 -13.62
CA GLU A 194 22.70 22.65 -14.59
C GLU A 194 23.80 21.61 -14.38
N GLY A 195 24.20 21.36 -13.12
CA GLY A 195 25.17 20.32 -12.79
C GLY A 195 24.64 18.88 -12.92
N LEU A 196 23.32 18.70 -12.87
CA LEU A 196 22.69 17.39 -13.13
C LEU A 196 22.66 17.05 -14.62
N ARG A 197 22.49 18.06 -15.50
CA ARG A 197 22.48 17.86 -16.95
C ARG A 197 23.83 17.36 -17.49
N SER A 198 24.95 17.83 -16.90
CA SER A 198 26.28 17.38 -17.29
C SER A 198 26.61 15.94 -16.88
N LEU A 199 25.82 15.32 -15.99
CA LEU A 199 25.98 13.90 -15.60
C LEU A 199 25.14 12.95 -16.48
N SER A 200 24.21 13.49 -17.27
CA SER A 200 23.33 12.71 -18.17
C SER A 200 23.86 12.57 -19.61
N THR A 201 25.01 13.18 -19.90
CA THR A 201 25.79 13.05 -21.13
C THR A 201 27.02 12.21 -20.88
#